data_AF-Q7VI47-F1
#
_entry.id   AF-Q7VI47-F1
#
_cell.length_a   1.000
_cell.length_b   1.000
_cell.length_c   1.000
_cell.angle_alpha   90.00
_cell.angle_beta   90.00
_cell.angle_gamma   90.00
#
_symmetry.space_group_name_H-M   'P 1'
#
loop_
_entity.id
_entity.type
_entity.pdbx_description
1 polymer ?
#
loop_
_entity_poly.entity_id
_entity_poly.type
_entity_poly.pdbx_seq_one_letter_code
_entity_poly.pdbx_strand_id
1 'polypeptide(L)'
;MRTITPLPTPPSSNDTASFDIRADAFIGALPTFVQELNDFGLDISNIGKHTFEKAEVVIKEGQKELLEQHNIYKAQIEQMIEAAQLLIAAQSAIKSDMWSTTLHSILFTIKSLIQERKEILHHRAKIGQYGLFFRSSLPQGWVKAGSLLKKREYPLAYMYFKNTNKSLQEDCPKGYFRLPKPNVYAKGCSDFKRVGEFEREGLPNVNAGNYVNDSWRYSLGGKGGGSRDDWGCATSHANFALSNWNSIYGRTDSVEVNHNLYLEGFYVGEDKMRLK
;
A
#
# COMPACT_ATOMS: atom_id res chain seq x y z
N MET A 1 65.77 -59.06 42.40
CA MET A 1 65.18 -60.38 42.15
C MET A 1 66.24 -61.40 42.52
N ARG A 2 65.91 -62.32 43.42
CA ARG A 2 66.86 -63.38 43.83
C ARG A 2 67.18 -64.28 42.64
N THR A 3 68.40 -64.81 42.57
CA THR A 3 68.89 -65.69 41.51
C THR A 3 68.75 -67.15 41.91
N ILE A 4 68.30 -68.01 41.00
CA ILE A 4 68.22 -69.45 41.24
C ILE A 4 69.58 -70.08 40.89
N THR A 5 70.16 -70.79 41.85
CA THR A 5 71.43 -71.50 41.70
C THR A 5 71.20 -72.75 40.84
N PRO A 6 72.01 -72.99 39.78
CA PRO A 6 71.86 -74.19 38.95
C PRO A 6 72.19 -75.45 39.76
N LEU A 7 71.39 -76.50 39.56
CA LEU A 7 71.63 -77.79 40.20
C LEU A 7 72.97 -78.42 39.72
N PRO A 8 73.67 -79.17 40.58
CA PRO A 8 74.83 -79.97 40.18
C PRO A 8 74.49 -80.94 39.04
N THR A 9 75.50 -81.42 38.32
CA THR A 9 75.28 -82.41 37.24
C THR A 9 74.72 -83.72 37.84
N PRO A 10 73.61 -84.26 37.30
CA PRO A 10 73.02 -85.48 37.85
C PRO A 10 73.99 -86.67 37.70
N PRO A 11 73.92 -87.66 38.62
CA PRO A 11 74.70 -88.87 38.50
C PRO A 11 74.29 -89.67 37.25
N SER A 12 75.24 -90.38 36.63
CA SER A 12 74.99 -91.22 35.46
C SER A 12 75.44 -92.65 35.74
N SER A 13 74.60 -93.63 35.43
CA SER A 13 74.90 -95.06 35.57
C SER A 13 76.11 -95.51 34.74
N ASN A 14 76.57 -94.70 33.78
CA ASN A 14 77.75 -94.97 32.95
C ASN A 14 79.07 -94.52 33.60
N ASP A 15 79.04 -93.75 34.70
CA ASP A 15 80.20 -93.23 35.44
C ASP A 15 80.15 -93.72 36.89
N THR A 16 80.50 -94.99 37.09
CA THR A 16 80.42 -95.66 38.41
C THR A 16 81.44 -95.16 39.42
N ALA A 17 82.53 -94.53 38.98
CA ALA A 17 83.59 -94.04 39.85
C ALA A 17 83.20 -92.78 40.65
N SER A 18 82.25 -91.98 40.13
CA SER A 18 81.82 -90.72 40.76
C SER A 18 80.32 -90.65 41.08
N PHE A 19 79.59 -91.76 40.88
CA PHE A 19 78.13 -91.82 41.02
C PHE A 19 77.64 -91.35 42.40
N ASP A 20 78.16 -91.95 43.48
CA ASP A 20 77.69 -91.68 44.84
C ASP A 20 77.93 -90.22 45.26
N ILE A 21 79.13 -89.69 44.97
CA ILE A 21 79.50 -88.31 45.29
C ILE A 21 78.60 -87.30 44.54
N ARG A 22 78.27 -87.58 43.27
CA ARG A 22 77.36 -86.72 42.48
C ARG A 22 75.91 -86.87 42.90
N ALA A 23 75.48 -88.08 43.29
CA ALA A 23 74.14 -88.32 43.79
C ALA A 23 73.90 -87.56 45.10
N ASP A 24 74.83 -87.62 46.05
CA ASP A 24 74.73 -86.88 47.31
C ASP A 24 74.76 -85.36 47.08
N ALA A 25 75.63 -84.87 46.21
CA ALA A 25 75.68 -83.45 45.87
C ALA A 25 74.39 -82.95 45.19
N PHE A 26 73.82 -83.74 44.28
CA PHE A 26 72.58 -83.40 43.59
C PHE A 26 71.38 -83.41 44.56
N ILE A 27 71.22 -84.49 45.33
CA ILE A 27 70.11 -84.62 46.28
C ILE A 27 70.23 -83.57 47.40
N GLY A 28 71.44 -83.31 47.89
CA GLY A 28 71.72 -82.28 48.89
C GLY A 28 71.42 -80.85 48.42
N ALA A 29 71.45 -80.59 47.11
CA ALA A 29 71.15 -79.28 46.53
C ALA A 29 69.64 -79.01 46.32
N LEU A 30 68.79 -80.04 46.29
CA LEU A 30 67.35 -79.90 46.03
C LEU A 30 66.60 -79.04 47.05
N PRO A 31 66.83 -79.15 48.38
CA PRO A 31 66.15 -78.31 49.35
C PRO A 31 66.43 -76.82 49.14
N THR A 32 67.68 -76.47 48.87
CA THR A 32 68.11 -75.08 48.58
C THR A 32 67.44 -74.57 47.30
N PHE A 33 67.43 -75.37 46.24
CA PHE A 33 66.77 -75.02 44.98
C PHE A 33 65.27 -74.75 45.16
N VAL A 34 64.56 -75.60 45.92
CA VAL A 34 63.13 -75.40 46.21
C VAL A 34 62.90 -74.10 46.99
N GLN A 35 63.75 -73.79 47.95
CA GLN A 35 63.65 -72.54 48.71
C GLN A 35 63.87 -71.31 47.82
N GLU A 36 64.92 -71.31 46.99
CA GLU A 36 65.21 -70.24 46.04
C GLU A 36 64.06 -70.05 45.03
N LEU A 37 63.45 -71.14 44.56
CA LEU A 37 62.32 -71.08 43.64
C LEU A 37 61.07 -70.48 44.29
N ASN A 38 60.76 -70.85 45.54
CA ASN A 38 59.65 -70.28 46.29
C ASN A 38 59.87 -68.78 46.56
N ASP A 39 61.08 -68.42 46.95
CA ASP A 39 61.47 -67.02 47.16
C ASP A 39 61.37 -66.19 45.87
N PHE A 40 61.78 -66.76 44.74
CA PHE A 40 61.63 -66.13 43.43
C PHE A 40 60.14 -65.95 43.05
N GLY A 41 59.30 -66.94 43.33
CA GLY A 41 57.85 -66.84 43.15
C GLY A 41 57.23 -65.71 44.00
N LEU A 42 57.70 -65.53 45.23
CA LEU A 42 57.29 -64.41 46.09
C LEU A 42 57.77 -63.06 45.55
N ASP A 43 59.01 -62.95 45.07
CA ASP A 43 59.54 -61.74 44.43
C ASP A 43 58.67 -61.33 43.22
N ILE A 44 58.34 -62.29 42.33
CA ILE A 44 57.44 -62.04 41.19
C ILE A 44 56.08 -61.56 41.67
N SER A 45 55.49 -62.25 42.65
CA SER A 45 54.17 -61.89 43.16
C SER A 45 54.15 -60.48 43.74
N ASN A 46 55.17 -60.10 44.50
CA ASN A 46 55.30 -58.78 45.11
C ASN A 46 55.50 -57.69 44.06
N ILE A 47 56.35 -57.94 43.05
CA ILE A 47 56.52 -57.02 41.91
C ILE A 47 55.18 -56.85 41.19
N GLY A 48 54.49 -57.94 40.87
CA GLY A 48 53.20 -57.93 40.18
C GLY A 48 52.15 -57.09 40.93
N LYS A 49 51.99 -57.31 42.24
CA LYS A 49 51.07 -56.54 43.09
C LYS A 49 51.40 -55.05 43.08
N HIS A 50 52.66 -54.69 43.33
CA HIS A 50 53.08 -53.30 43.38
C HIS A 50 52.95 -52.60 42.01
N THR A 51 53.21 -53.30 40.91
CA THR A 51 52.98 -52.75 39.56
C THR A 51 51.50 -52.51 39.29
N PHE A 52 50.62 -53.42 39.72
CA PHE A 52 49.18 -53.29 39.54
C PHE A 52 48.62 -52.13 40.38
N GLU A 53 49.01 -52.03 41.65
CA GLU A 53 48.63 -50.93 42.54
C GLU A 53 49.06 -49.58 41.98
N LYS A 54 50.31 -49.47 41.49
CA LYS A 54 50.79 -48.24 40.83
C LYS A 54 50.01 -47.92 39.57
N ALA A 55 49.73 -48.90 38.73
CA ALA A 55 48.93 -48.70 37.53
C ALA A 55 47.51 -48.20 37.88
N GLU A 56 46.88 -48.76 38.92
CA GLU A 56 45.55 -48.36 39.36
C GLU A 56 45.52 -46.91 39.88
N VAL A 57 46.54 -46.50 40.65
CA VAL A 57 46.68 -45.11 41.11
C VAL A 57 46.81 -44.15 39.93
N VAL A 58 47.73 -44.44 38.99
CA VAL A 58 47.95 -43.60 37.79
C VAL A 58 46.67 -43.49 36.94
N ILE A 59 45.92 -44.58 36.78
CA ILE A 59 44.65 -44.57 36.04
C ILE A 59 43.61 -43.68 36.74
N LYS A 60 43.47 -43.79 38.07
CA LYS A 60 42.51 -42.98 38.84
C LYS A 60 42.86 -41.49 38.82
N GLU A 61 44.14 -41.16 38.94
CA GLU A 61 44.62 -39.78 38.85
C GLU A 61 44.36 -39.20 37.46
N GLY A 62 44.72 -39.93 36.40
CA GLY A 62 44.45 -39.51 35.02
C GLY A 62 42.95 -39.33 34.72
N GLN A 63 42.08 -40.19 35.27
CA GLN A 63 40.63 -40.03 35.15
C GLN A 63 40.13 -38.76 35.84
N LYS A 64 40.66 -38.44 37.02
CA LYS A 64 40.29 -37.24 37.78
C LYS A 64 40.71 -35.97 37.04
N GLU A 65 41.94 -35.93 36.54
CA GLU A 65 42.45 -34.80 35.75
C GLU A 65 41.61 -34.59 34.48
N LEU A 66 41.27 -35.67 33.76
CA LEU A 66 40.40 -35.60 32.59
C LEU A 66 39.02 -35.05 32.92
N LEU A 67 38.44 -35.47 34.05
CA LEU A 67 37.13 -34.99 34.49
C LEU A 67 37.17 -33.50 34.89
N GLU A 68 38.24 -33.07 35.54
CA GLU A 68 38.45 -31.67 35.90
C GLU A 68 38.61 -30.79 34.66
N GLN A 69 39.46 -31.20 33.71
CA GLN A 69 39.60 -30.53 32.41
C GLN A 69 38.27 -30.47 31.66
N HIS A 70 37.53 -31.57 31.61
CA HIS A 70 36.20 -31.62 30.98
C HIS A 70 35.24 -30.61 31.61
N ASN A 71 35.22 -30.50 32.94
CA ASN A 71 34.35 -29.54 33.64
C ASN A 71 34.75 -28.09 33.37
N ILE A 72 36.05 -27.79 33.29
CA ILE A 72 36.54 -26.46 32.92
C ILE A 72 36.09 -26.09 31.50
N TYR A 73 36.31 -26.98 30.53
CA TYR A 73 35.89 -26.73 29.15
C TYR A 73 34.37 -26.59 29.03
N LYS A 74 33.60 -27.41 29.74
CA LYS A 74 32.15 -27.30 29.78
C LYS A 74 31.70 -25.93 30.30
N ALA A 75 32.26 -25.46 31.41
CA ALA A 75 31.91 -24.15 31.97
C ALA A 75 32.28 -22.99 31.01
N GLN A 76 33.42 -23.08 30.32
CA GLN A 76 33.80 -22.09 29.30
C GLN A 76 32.82 -22.07 28.12
N ILE A 77 32.40 -23.25 27.63
CA ILE A 77 31.43 -23.37 26.55
C ILE A 77 30.08 -22.79 26.98
N GLU A 78 29.60 -23.09 28.18
CA GLU A 78 28.34 -22.55 28.72
C GLU A 78 28.39 -21.02 28.80
N GLN A 79 29.49 -20.43 29.29
CA GLN A 79 29.67 -18.98 29.30
C GLN A 79 29.67 -18.36 27.89
N MET A 80 30.32 -19.02 26.91
CA MET A 80 30.31 -18.55 25.53
C MET A 80 28.91 -18.62 24.91
N ILE A 81 28.12 -19.64 25.23
CA ILE A 81 26.72 -19.77 24.78
C ILE A 81 25.87 -18.63 25.34
N GLU A 82 25.96 -18.35 26.64
CA GLU A 82 25.21 -17.26 27.28
C GLU A 82 25.58 -15.89 26.68
N ALA A 83 26.88 -15.63 26.50
CA ALA A 83 27.34 -14.39 25.88
C ALA A 83 26.84 -14.25 24.43
N ALA A 84 26.86 -15.33 23.65
CA ALA A 84 26.34 -15.34 22.29
C ALA A 84 24.82 -15.10 22.24
N GLN A 85 24.06 -15.70 23.16
CA GLN A 85 22.61 -15.48 23.27
C GLN A 85 22.29 -14.01 23.57
N LEU A 86 23.04 -13.38 24.48
CA LEU A 86 22.85 -11.97 24.84
C LEU A 86 23.15 -11.05 23.65
N LEU A 87 24.22 -11.31 22.91
CA LEU A 87 24.54 -10.55 21.69
C LEU A 87 23.46 -10.71 20.60
N ILE A 88 22.95 -11.93 20.39
CA ILE A 88 21.87 -12.19 19.44
C ILE A 88 20.59 -11.46 19.84
N ALA A 89 20.23 -11.48 21.13
CA ALA A 89 19.06 -10.78 21.67
C ALA A 89 19.18 -9.25 21.54
N ALA A 90 20.37 -8.69 21.84
CA ALA A 90 20.62 -7.26 21.66
C ALA A 90 20.55 -6.85 20.18
N GLN A 91 21.12 -7.66 19.28
CA GLN A 91 21.09 -7.39 17.85
C GLN A 91 19.68 -7.51 17.25
N SER A 92 18.87 -8.45 17.74
CA SER A 92 17.48 -8.61 17.29
C SER A 92 16.59 -7.46 17.78
N ALA A 93 16.79 -6.97 19.01
CA ALA A 93 16.09 -5.79 19.53
C ALA A 93 16.41 -4.52 18.72
N ILE A 94 17.69 -4.24 18.45
CA ILE A 94 18.12 -3.07 17.66
C ILE A 94 17.53 -3.12 16.24
N LYS A 95 17.55 -4.30 15.59
CA LYS A 95 16.95 -4.47 14.26
C LYS A 95 15.44 -4.24 14.32
N SER A 96 14.73 -4.81 15.30
CA SER A 96 13.28 -4.65 15.45
C SER A 96 12.86 -3.18 15.56
N ASP A 97 13.56 -2.39 16.39
CA ASP A 97 13.22 -0.97 16.60
C ASP A 97 13.54 -0.10 15.38
N MET A 98 14.63 -0.39 14.67
CA MET A 98 14.94 0.29 13.41
C MET A 98 13.95 -0.08 12.30
N TRP A 99 13.54 -1.35 12.21
CA TRP A 99 12.55 -1.78 11.24
C TRP A 99 11.17 -1.21 11.56
N SER A 100 10.78 -1.16 12.83
CA SER A 100 9.49 -0.58 13.22
C SER A 100 9.44 0.91 12.90
N THR A 101 10.45 1.70 13.26
CA THR A 101 10.52 3.13 12.95
C THR A 101 10.56 3.40 11.43
N THR A 102 11.35 2.63 10.69
CA THR A 102 11.39 2.69 9.22
C THR A 102 10.02 2.38 8.61
N LEU A 103 9.36 1.31 9.05
CA LEU A 103 8.01 0.95 8.58
C LEU A 103 6.97 2.02 8.91
N HIS A 104 7.01 2.63 10.10
CA HIS A 104 6.11 3.73 10.45
C HIS A 104 6.34 4.96 9.56
N SER A 105 7.59 5.29 9.25
CA SER A 105 7.91 6.39 8.34
C SER A 105 7.40 6.12 6.91
N ILE A 106 7.57 4.89 6.41
CA ILE A 106 7.07 4.47 5.10
C ILE A 106 5.54 4.49 5.09
N LEU A 107 4.90 3.98 6.14
CA LEU A 107 3.45 3.99 6.25
C LEU A 107 2.90 5.42 6.30
N PHE A 108 3.55 6.32 7.03
CA PHE A 108 3.16 7.72 7.09
C PHE A 108 3.26 8.41 5.73
N THR A 109 4.40 8.24 5.05
CA THR A 109 4.60 8.80 3.69
C THR A 109 3.62 8.23 2.67
N ILE A 110 3.32 6.93 2.72
CA ILE A 110 2.28 6.33 1.86
C ILE A 110 0.91 6.93 2.16
N LYS A 111 0.53 7.07 3.45
CA LYS A 111 -0.75 7.67 3.83
C LYS A 111 -0.87 9.12 3.37
N SER A 112 0.19 9.92 3.50
CA SER A 112 0.20 11.31 3.04
C SER A 112 0.06 11.40 1.52
N LEU A 113 0.76 10.53 0.77
CA LEU A 113 0.64 10.47 -0.70
C LEU A 113 -0.76 10.05 -1.17
N ILE A 114 -1.39 9.09 -0.49
CA ILE A 114 -2.77 8.70 -0.80
C ILE A 114 -3.74 9.86 -0.55
N GLN A 115 -3.57 10.58 0.56
CA GLN A 115 -4.43 11.70 0.91
C GLN A 115 -4.29 12.84 -0.11
N GLU A 116 -3.06 13.20 -0.47
CA GLU A 116 -2.79 14.21 -1.50
C GLU A 116 -3.41 13.84 -2.85
N ARG A 117 -3.29 12.56 -3.26
CA ARG A 117 -3.93 12.08 -4.49
C ARG A 117 -5.45 12.18 -4.43
N LYS A 118 -6.08 11.87 -3.29
CA LYS A 118 -7.53 12.00 -3.11
C LYS A 118 -7.98 13.46 -3.24
N GLU A 119 -7.23 14.39 -2.65
CA GLU A 119 -7.50 15.82 -2.76
C GLU A 119 -7.38 16.29 -4.21
N ILE A 120 -6.30 15.91 -4.90
CA ILE A 120 -6.11 16.22 -6.33
C ILE A 120 -7.28 15.69 -7.16
N LEU A 121 -7.73 14.45 -6.94
CA LEU A 121 -8.87 13.87 -7.64
C LEU A 121 -10.17 14.62 -7.32
N HIS A 122 -10.39 15.00 -6.06
CA HIS A 122 -11.56 15.75 -5.64
C HIS A 122 -11.63 17.13 -6.30
N HIS A 123 -10.51 17.85 -6.35
CA HIS A 123 -10.40 19.11 -7.06
C HIS A 123 -10.59 18.95 -8.57
N ARG A 124 -10.01 17.91 -9.18
CA ARG A 124 -10.22 17.60 -10.62
C ARG A 124 -11.69 17.34 -10.94
N ALA A 125 -12.40 16.61 -10.07
CA ALA A 125 -13.83 16.34 -10.24
C ALA A 125 -14.70 17.60 -10.16
N LYS A 126 -14.22 18.64 -9.44
CA LYS A 126 -14.89 19.94 -9.35
C LYS A 126 -14.65 20.83 -10.57
N ILE A 127 -13.66 20.54 -11.42
CA ILE A 127 -13.36 21.40 -12.57
C ILE A 127 -14.57 21.44 -13.52
N GLY A 128 -14.97 22.65 -13.89
CA GLY A 128 -16.16 22.90 -14.70
C GLY A 128 -17.47 22.97 -13.91
N GLN A 129 -17.44 22.78 -12.59
CA GLN A 129 -18.61 22.96 -11.75
C GLN A 129 -19.07 24.43 -11.77
N TYR A 130 -20.36 24.63 -12.02
CA TYR A 130 -21.04 25.92 -11.90
C TYR A 130 -21.44 26.19 -10.46
N GLY A 131 -21.23 27.42 -9.99
CA GLY A 131 -21.51 27.82 -8.61
C GLY A 131 -22.07 29.23 -8.52
N LEU A 132 -22.97 29.42 -7.55
CA LEU A 132 -23.57 30.71 -7.18
C LEU A 132 -23.05 31.12 -5.80
N PHE A 133 -22.65 32.38 -5.66
CA PHE A 133 -22.02 32.89 -4.44
C PHE A 133 -22.73 34.14 -3.93
N PHE A 134 -23.20 34.09 -2.67
CA PHE A 134 -23.79 35.24 -1.97
C PHE A 134 -22.71 36.06 -1.26
N ARG A 135 -21.82 36.68 -2.05
CA ARG A 135 -20.67 37.49 -1.57
C ARG A 135 -20.11 38.35 -2.71
N SER A 136 -19.22 39.29 -2.40
CA SER A 136 -18.68 40.26 -3.38
C SER A 136 -17.46 39.78 -4.17
N SER A 137 -16.87 38.61 -3.84
CA SER A 137 -15.69 38.07 -4.54
C SER A 137 -15.74 36.55 -4.70
N LEU A 138 -15.20 36.02 -5.80
CA LEU A 138 -15.19 34.58 -6.06
C LEU A 138 -14.14 33.85 -5.19
N PRO A 139 -14.39 32.59 -4.78
CA PRO A 139 -13.41 31.85 -3.97
C PRO A 139 -12.18 31.48 -4.79
N GLN A 140 -11.12 31.10 -4.11
CA GLN A 140 -9.91 30.65 -4.79
C GLN A 140 -10.22 29.46 -5.73
N GLY A 141 -9.67 29.52 -6.94
CA GLY A 141 -9.90 28.54 -7.99
C GLY A 141 -11.21 28.70 -8.77
N TRP A 142 -12.05 29.68 -8.41
CA TRP A 142 -13.24 30.05 -9.17
C TRP A 142 -12.98 31.26 -10.04
N VAL A 143 -13.50 31.22 -11.27
CA VAL A 143 -13.39 32.32 -12.24
C VAL A 143 -14.78 32.73 -12.69
N LYS A 144 -14.96 34.04 -12.89
CA LYS A 144 -16.24 34.64 -13.30
C LYS A 144 -16.73 34.03 -14.61
N ALA A 145 -18.02 33.71 -14.68
CA ALA A 145 -18.66 33.27 -15.92
C ALA A 145 -18.43 34.29 -17.07
N GLY A 146 -18.31 33.78 -18.30
CA GLY A 146 -18.00 34.57 -19.51
C GLY A 146 -16.53 34.98 -19.68
N SER A 147 -15.66 34.73 -18.70
CA SER A 147 -14.24 35.10 -18.77
C SER A 147 -13.50 34.33 -19.86
N LEU A 148 -12.51 34.99 -20.47
CA LEU A 148 -11.54 34.37 -21.38
C LEU A 148 -10.32 33.90 -20.59
N LEU A 149 -10.01 32.60 -20.70
CA LEU A 149 -8.90 31.95 -20.01
C LEU A 149 -7.88 31.43 -21.00
N LYS A 150 -6.60 31.49 -20.63
CA LYS A 150 -5.51 30.94 -21.46
C LYS A 150 -5.44 29.43 -21.28
N LYS A 151 -5.34 28.70 -22.40
CA LYS A 151 -5.22 27.23 -22.41
C LYS A 151 -3.97 26.73 -21.67
N ARG A 152 -2.88 27.50 -21.71
CA ARG A 152 -1.61 27.17 -21.03
C ARG A 152 -1.68 27.30 -19.51
N GLU A 153 -2.46 28.27 -19.02
CA GLU A 153 -2.60 28.51 -17.59
C GLU A 153 -3.63 27.56 -16.97
N TYR A 154 -4.67 27.20 -17.72
CA TYR A 154 -5.76 26.31 -17.27
C TYR A 154 -5.98 25.11 -18.22
N PRO A 155 -5.00 24.21 -18.37
CA PRO A 155 -5.08 23.10 -19.33
C PRO A 155 -6.17 22.09 -18.96
N LEU A 156 -6.36 21.83 -17.66
CA LEU A 156 -7.42 20.91 -17.21
C LEU A 156 -8.80 21.48 -17.51
N ALA A 157 -9.09 22.72 -17.11
CA ALA A 157 -10.35 23.36 -17.43
C ALA A 157 -10.60 23.38 -18.95
N TYR A 158 -9.58 23.70 -19.76
CA TYR A 158 -9.70 23.64 -21.21
C TYR A 158 -10.14 22.24 -21.72
N MET A 159 -9.65 21.15 -21.11
CA MET A 159 -10.06 19.79 -21.51
C MET A 159 -11.55 19.50 -21.26
N TYR A 160 -12.16 20.13 -20.25
CA TYR A 160 -13.59 20.04 -20.00
C TYR A 160 -14.39 20.92 -20.97
N PHE A 161 -13.95 22.15 -21.20
CA PHE A 161 -14.67 23.12 -22.04
C PHE A 161 -14.41 22.98 -23.55
N LYS A 162 -13.39 22.23 -24.00
CA LYS A 162 -13.14 22.04 -25.44
C LYS A 162 -14.21 21.21 -26.15
N ASN A 163 -14.95 20.39 -25.39
CA ASN A 163 -15.96 19.45 -25.89
C ASN A 163 -17.38 20.01 -25.77
N THR A 164 -17.55 21.24 -25.28
CA THR A 164 -18.87 21.91 -25.24
C THR A 164 -19.27 22.38 -26.64
N ASN A 165 -20.50 22.88 -26.79
CA ASN A 165 -20.99 23.43 -28.05
C ASN A 165 -20.00 24.47 -28.63
N LYS A 166 -19.79 24.43 -29.95
CA LYS A 166 -18.86 25.31 -30.68
C LYS A 166 -19.26 26.78 -30.57
N SER A 167 -20.55 27.08 -30.46
CA SER A 167 -21.07 28.45 -30.33
C SER A 167 -20.52 29.17 -29.10
N LEU A 168 -20.21 28.43 -28.02
CA LEU A 168 -19.59 29.00 -26.83
C LEU A 168 -18.19 29.58 -27.09
N GLN A 169 -17.47 28.99 -28.05
CA GLN A 169 -16.08 29.34 -28.37
C GLN A 169 -15.98 30.22 -29.62
N GLU A 170 -17.10 30.72 -30.15
CA GLU A 170 -17.10 31.69 -31.24
C GLU A 170 -16.32 32.96 -30.84
N ASP A 171 -15.57 33.49 -31.81
CA ASP A 171 -14.71 34.67 -31.70
C ASP A 171 -13.67 34.61 -30.57
N CYS A 172 -13.31 33.40 -30.12
CA CYS A 172 -12.30 33.23 -29.08
C CYS A 172 -10.89 33.33 -29.68
N PRO A 173 -10.00 34.21 -29.16
CA PRO A 173 -8.63 34.32 -29.64
C PRO A 173 -7.86 33.00 -29.58
N LYS A 174 -6.95 32.77 -30.54
CA LYS A 174 -6.11 31.57 -30.56
C LYS A 174 -5.30 31.46 -29.25
N GLY A 175 -5.39 30.30 -28.60
CA GLY A 175 -4.71 30.04 -27.32
C GLY A 175 -5.56 30.33 -26.08
N TYR A 176 -6.80 30.81 -26.27
CA TYR A 176 -7.76 31.05 -25.20
C TYR A 176 -8.98 30.12 -25.34
N PHE A 177 -9.78 30.04 -24.28
CA PHE A 177 -11.12 29.46 -24.27
C PHE A 177 -12.03 30.32 -23.38
N ARG A 178 -13.32 30.33 -23.67
CA ARG A 178 -14.32 31.14 -22.98
C ARG A 178 -15.15 30.26 -22.04
N LEU A 179 -15.47 30.76 -20.86
CA LEU A 179 -16.45 30.16 -19.97
C LEU A 179 -17.89 30.50 -20.41
N PRO A 180 -18.90 29.69 -20.04
CA PRO A 180 -20.32 29.97 -20.29
C PRO A 180 -20.73 31.38 -19.85
N LYS A 181 -21.63 32.02 -20.60
CA LYS A 181 -22.07 33.40 -20.37
C LYS A 181 -22.74 33.54 -18.99
N PRO A 182 -22.50 34.65 -18.27
CA PRO A 182 -23.20 34.92 -17.02
C PRO A 182 -24.65 35.37 -17.25
N ASN A 183 -25.43 35.41 -16.18
CA ASN A 183 -26.82 35.92 -16.13
C ASN A 183 -27.77 35.13 -17.04
N VAL A 184 -27.59 33.81 -17.10
CA VAL A 184 -28.46 32.89 -17.86
C VAL A 184 -28.93 31.78 -16.93
N TYR A 185 -30.21 31.41 -17.03
CA TYR A 185 -30.74 30.27 -16.30
C TYR A 185 -30.06 28.97 -16.78
N ALA A 186 -29.60 28.15 -15.84
CA ALA A 186 -29.02 26.84 -16.15
C ALA A 186 -30.14 25.79 -16.28
N LYS A 187 -30.25 25.18 -17.46
CA LYS A 187 -31.18 24.08 -17.75
C LYS A 187 -30.41 22.77 -17.92
N GLY A 188 -30.89 21.70 -17.30
CA GLY A 188 -30.35 20.37 -17.52
C GLY A 188 -30.57 19.90 -18.96
N CYS A 189 -29.58 19.25 -19.56
CA CYS A 189 -29.67 18.71 -20.91
C CYS A 189 -29.21 17.24 -20.91
N SER A 190 -29.95 16.37 -21.59
CA SER A 190 -29.58 14.97 -21.82
C SER A 190 -28.74 14.76 -23.08
N ASP A 191 -28.76 15.72 -24.03
CA ASP A 191 -27.93 15.68 -25.22
C ASP A 191 -26.55 16.32 -24.94
N PHE A 192 -25.52 15.47 -24.89
CA PHE A 192 -24.15 15.90 -24.63
C PHE A 192 -23.63 16.95 -25.62
N LYS A 193 -24.14 17.00 -26.85
CA LYS A 193 -23.69 17.97 -27.87
C LYS A 193 -24.18 19.40 -27.62
N ARG A 194 -25.29 19.53 -26.88
CA ARG A 194 -25.91 20.81 -26.53
C ARG A 194 -25.36 21.39 -25.23
N VAL A 195 -24.48 20.68 -24.53
CA VAL A 195 -23.86 21.17 -23.29
C VAL A 195 -23.03 22.42 -23.58
N GLY A 196 -23.38 23.53 -22.91
CA GLY A 196 -22.76 24.84 -23.10
C GLY A 196 -23.37 25.68 -24.23
N GLU A 197 -24.41 25.19 -24.90
CA GLU A 197 -25.18 25.98 -25.87
C GLU A 197 -25.97 27.08 -25.17
N PHE A 198 -26.10 28.22 -25.85
CA PHE A 198 -26.95 29.32 -25.41
C PHE A 198 -28.22 29.33 -26.25
N GLU A 199 -29.37 29.17 -25.59
CA GLU A 199 -30.68 29.20 -26.21
C GLU A 199 -31.55 30.29 -25.58
N ARG A 200 -32.55 30.75 -26.33
CA ARG A 200 -33.54 31.72 -25.87
C ARG A 200 -34.90 31.02 -25.78
N GLU A 201 -35.52 30.99 -24.60
CA GLU A 201 -36.81 30.31 -24.36
C GLU A 201 -37.91 31.29 -23.94
N GLY A 202 -38.90 31.53 -24.82
CA GLY A 202 -39.98 32.50 -24.61
C GLY A 202 -41.23 31.93 -23.95
N LEU A 203 -42.08 32.82 -23.41
CA LEU A 203 -43.45 32.43 -23.08
C LEU A 203 -44.17 31.96 -24.35
N PRO A 204 -44.97 30.87 -24.27
CA PRO A 204 -45.78 30.45 -25.39
C PRO A 204 -46.65 31.63 -25.83
N ASN A 205 -46.79 31.79 -27.15
CA ASN A 205 -47.65 32.84 -27.67
C ASN A 205 -49.09 32.56 -27.22
N VAL A 206 -49.74 33.55 -26.62
CA VAL A 206 -51.15 33.47 -26.23
C VAL A 206 -51.96 34.11 -27.34
N ASN A 207 -52.65 33.27 -28.10
CA ASN A 207 -53.63 33.71 -29.07
C ASN A 207 -55.01 33.73 -28.39
N ALA A 208 -55.47 34.91 -28.00
CA ALA A 208 -56.86 35.09 -27.58
C ALA A 208 -57.67 35.53 -28.80
N GLY A 209 -58.20 34.56 -29.53
CA GLY A 209 -59.20 34.80 -30.58
C GLY A 209 -60.58 34.56 -30.01
N ASN A 210 -61.49 35.53 -30.17
CA ASN A 210 -62.90 35.29 -29.88
C ASN A 210 -63.48 34.54 -31.08
N TYR A 211 -63.77 33.25 -30.93
CA TYR A 211 -64.56 32.50 -31.92
C TYR A 211 -66.01 32.97 -31.81
N VAL A 212 -66.31 34.13 -32.38
CA VAL A 212 -67.70 34.48 -32.70
C VAL A 212 -68.10 33.62 -33.89
N ASN A 213 -68.67 32.44 -33.59
CA ASN A 213 -69.56 31.77 -34.53
C ASN A 213 -70.79 32.66 -34.70
N ASP A 214 -70.69 33.67 -35.57
CA ASP A 214 -71.85 34.43 -36.01
C ASP A 214 -72.63 33.60 -37.04
N SER A 215 -73.11 32.44 -36.60
CA SER A 215 -73.98 31.55 -37.38
C SER A 215 -75.46 31.88 -37.16
N TRP A 216 -75.79 32.98 -36.48
CA TRP A 216 -77.15 33.48 -36.33
C TRP A 216 -77.42 34.65 -37.29
N ARG A 217 -77.07 34.48 -38.57
CA ARG A 217 -77.78 35.21 -39.62
C ARG A 217 -79.22 34.70 -39.62
N TYR A 218 -80.09 35.40 -38.90
CA TYR A 218 -81.53 35.37 -39.14
C TYR A 218 -81.75 35.65 -40.63
N SER A 219 -81.96 34.58 -41.41
CA SER A 219 -82.59 34.67 -42.73
C SER A 219 -84.05 35.04 -42.50
N LEU A 220 -84.31 36.31 -42.20
CA LEU A 220 -85.61 36.90 -42.48
C LEU A 220 -85.71 36.93 -43.99
N GLY A 221 -86.52 36.03 -44.54
CA GLY A 221 -86.85 35.97 -45.95
C GLY A 221 -87.40 37.32 -46.41
N GLY A 222 -86.52 38.13 -46.98
CA GLY A 222 -86.84 39.40 -47.61
C GLY A 222 -86.20 39.39 -48.99
N LYS A 223 -86.99 39.01 -49.99
CA LYS A 223 -86.68 39.25 -51.40
C LYS A 223 -86.38 40.74 -51.59
N GLY A 224 -85.28 41.08 -52.25
CA GLY A 224 -85.15 42.40 -52.86
C GLY A 224 -83.73 42.88 -53.04
N GLY A 225 -83.24 42.79 -54.28
CA GLY A 225 -82.53 43.88 -54.94
C GLY A 225 -81.17 44.31 -54.38
N GLY A 226 -80.12 43.91 -55.09
CA GLY A 226 -79.04 44.80 -55.50
C GLY A 226 -78.23 45.52 -54.41
N SER A 227 -77.07 44.96 -54.08
CA SER A 227 -75.82 45.71 -54.16
C SER A 227 -74.66 44.73 -54.29
N ARG A 228 -73.71 45.06 -55.16
CA ARG A 228 -72.42 44.37 -55.29
C ARG A 228 -71.42 44.85 -54.23
N ASP A 229 -71.87 45.55 -53.21
CA ASP A 229 -71.13 45.82 -52.00
C ASP A 229 -71.58 44.82 -50.93
N ASP A 230 -71.35 43.54 -51.21
CA ASP A 230 -71.13 42.59 -50.13
C ASP A 230 -69.85 43.10 -49.47
N TRP A 231 -70.01 43.97 -48.48
CA TRP A 231 -69.08 44.08 -47.38
C TRP A 231 -69.09 42.69 -46.78
N GLY A 232 -68.34 41.79 -47.44
CA GLY A 232 -67.87 40.58 -46.85
C GLY A 232 -67.43 41.05 -45.49
N CYS A 233 -68.14 40.58 -44.48
CA CYS A 233 -67.60 40.39 -43.17
C CYS A 233 -66.29 39.68 -43.46
N ALA A 234 -65.24 40.50 -43.64
CA ALA A 234 -63.91 40.10 -43.31
C ALA A 234 -64.16 39.61 -41.90
N THR A 235 -64.12 38.29 -41.75
CA THR A 235 -63.76 37.67 -40.51
C THR A 235 -62.41 38.28 -40.20
N SER A 236 -62.46 39.51 -39.67
CA SER A 236 -61.41 40.19 -39.00
C SER A 236 -61.28 39.34 -37.77
N HIS A 237 -60.53 38.25 -37.95
CA HIS A 237 -59.89 37.54 -36.90
C HIS A 237 -59.05 38.62 -36.23
N ALA A 238 -59.66 39.35 -35.30
CA ALA A 238 -58.97 40.17 -34.34
C ALA A 238 -58.27 39.16 -33.43
N ASN A 239 -57.26 38.50 -33.99
CA ASN A 239 -56.37 37.63 -33.27
C ASN A 239 -55.56 38.58 -32.41
N PHE A 240 -55.95 38.65 -31.14
CA PHE A 240 -55.13 39.28 -30.13
C PHE A 240 -53.93 38.37 -29.89
N ALA A 241 -52.93 38.50 -30.76
CA ALA A 241 -51.63 37.90 -30.59
C ALA A 241 -50.85 38.84 -29.69
N LEU A 242 -50.73 38.49 -28.40
CA LEU A 242 -50.03 39.30 -27.42
C LEU A 242 -48.59 39.63 -27.85
N SER A 243 -47.97 38.79 -28.70
CA SER A 243 -46.65 39.02 -29.28
C SER A 243 -46.54 40.25 -30.20
N ASN A 244 -47.66 40.73 -30.73
CA ASN A 244 -47.68 41.95 -31.55
C ASN A 244 -47.73 43.23 -30.70
N TRP A 245 -48.09 43.11 -29.42
CA TRP A 245 -48.37 44.25 -28.54
C TRP A 245 -47.34 44.42 -27.44
N ASN A 246 -46.79 43.32 -26.93
CA ASN A 246 -45.72 43.35 -25.94
C ASN A 246 -44.72 42.24 -26.27
N SER A 247 -43.46 42.62 -26.45
CA SER A 247 -42.37 41.71 -26.77
C SER A 247 -42.11 40.67 -25.68
N ILE A 248 -42.67 40.82 -24.47
CA ILE A 248 -42.70 39.79 -23.42
C ILE A 248 -43.43 38.52 -23.88
N TYR A 249 -44.44 38.67 -24.73
CA TYR A 249 -45.16 37.56 -25.34
C TYR A 249 -44.54 37.25 -26.71
N GLY A 250 -44.33 35.98 -27.02
CA GLY A 250 -43.79 35.56 -28.31
C GLY A 250 -42.29 35.79 -28.55
N ARG A 251 -41.57 36.55 -27.70
CA ARG A 251 -40.10 36.49 -27.57
C ARG A 251 -39.66 36.76 -26.13
N THR A 252 -38.48 36.26 -25.80
CA THR A 252 -37.78 36.53 -24.53
C THR A 252 -37.14 37.91 -24.59
N ASP A 253 -37.31 38.70 -23.55
CA ASP A 253 -36.24 38.99 -22.60
C ASP A 253 -36.88 39.59 -21.32
N SER A 254 -36.86 38.80 -20.23
CA SER A 254 -37.24 39.15 -18.86
C SER A 254 -38.72 39.44 -18.56
N VAL A 255 -39.48 38.39 -18.18
CA VAL A 255 -40.56 38.57 -17.20
C VAL A 255 -39.91 38.50 -15.83
N GLU A 256 -39.51 39.66 -15.32
CA GLU A 256 -38.81 39.79 -14.05
C GLU A 256 -39.77 39.51 -12.89
N VAL A 257 -39.80 38.26 -12.45
CA VAL A 257 -40.22 37.92 -11.09
C VAL A 257 -39.07 38.28 -10.15
N ASN A 258 -39.37 38.78 -8.95
CA ASN A 258 -38.39 39.16 -7.93
C ASN A 258 -37.20 38.18 -7.88
N HIS A 259 -35.97 38.68 -8.04
CA HIS A 259 -34.76 37.85 -8.08
C HIS A 259 -33.71 38.31 -7.06
N ASN A 260 -32.93 37.34 -6.59
CA ASN A 260 -31.73 37.61 -5.80
C ASN A 260 -30.51 37.62 -6.73
N LEU A 261 -29.62 38.60 -6.54
CA LEU A 261 -28.36 38.70 -7.28
C LEU A 261 -27.29 37.84 -6.61
N TYR A 262 -26.62 37.01 -7.39
CA TYR A 262 -25.49 36.18 -6.95
C TYR A 262 -24.31 36.39 -7.89
N LEU A 263 -23.09 36.18 -7.37
CA LEU A 263 -21.94 36.03 -8.25
C LEU A 263 -21.93 34.62 -8.85
N GLU A 264 -21.72 34.57 -10.16
CA GLU A 264 -21.64 33.33 -10.93
C GLU A 264 -20.19 33.02 -11.29
N GLY A 265 -19.79 31.76 -11.13
CA GLY A 265 -18.46 31.33 -11.51
C GLY A 265 -18.37 29.86 -11.84
N PHE A 266 -17.28 29.51 -12.50
CA PHE A 266 -16.89 28.13 -12.77
C PHE A 266 -15.60 27.82 -12.01
N TYR A 267 -15.53 26.65 -11.39
CA TYR A 267 -14.30 26.18 -10.79
C TYR A 267 -13.34 25.72 -11.88
N VAL A 268 -12.15 26.31 -11.94
CA VAL A 268 -11.13 26.01 -12.96
C VAL A 268 -9.86 25.41 -12.37
N GLY A 269 -9.84 25.19 -11.05
CA GLY A 269 -8.69 24.71 -10.31
C GLY A 269 -7.86 25.84 -9.69
N GLU A 270 -7.12 25.52 -8.63
CA GLU A 270 -6.19 26.45 -8.01
C GLU A 270 -4.86 26.51 -8.79
N ASP A 271 -4.19 27.66 -8.74
CA ASP A 271 -2.89 27.89 -9.41
C ASP A 271 -1.80 26.89 -9.00
N LYS A 272 -1.95 26.23 -7.84
CA LYS A 272 -1.05 25.19 -7.35
C LYS A 272 -1.13 23.87 -8.14
N MET A 273 -2.14 23.69 -9.00
CA MET A 273 -2.25 22.52 -9.89
C MET A 273 -1.57 22.71 -11.26
N ARG A 274 -0.84 23.80 -11.45
CA ARG A 274 0.08 23.94 -12.58
C ARG A 274 1.11 22.82 -12.48
N LEU A 275 1.02 21.85 -13.40
CA LEU A 275 2.01 20.80 -13.59
C LEU A 275 3.39 21.47 -13.62
N LYS A 276 4.20 21.25 -12.58
CA LYS A 276 5.64 21.53 -12.62
C LYS A 276 6.29 20.55 -13.58
#